data_AF-A0A5J9T9Q8-F1
#
_entry.id   AF-A0A5J9T9Q8-F1
#
_cell.length_a   1.000
_cell.length_b   1.000
_cell.length_c   1.000
_cell.angle_alpha   90.00
_cell.angle_beta   90.00
_cell.angle_gamma   90.00
#
_symmetry.space_group_name_H-M   'P 1'
#
loop_
_entity.id
_entity.type
_entity.pdbx_description
1 polymer ?
#
loop_
_entity_poly.entity_id
_entity_poly.type
_entity_poly.pdbx_seq_one_letter_code
_entity_poly.pdbx_strand_id
1 'polypeptide(L)'
;VSMLLGHNGKGSDIKVKPMFEGDHMWYTVTDCRMVVVPVKANGMWATYLWDFQKKKIIVLDPVLMGSPASNIKMHHEGIVTVLHEFLITCMEVYIPGFNTAGHEYDMWEKDYSINAGQPCNRVKSGLFALHYGRCFNGEEVMFELNE
;
A
#
# COMPACT_ATOMS: atom_id res chain seq x y z
N VAL A 1 -1.62 -0.61 16.28
CA VAL A 1 -0.33 -1.00 15.66
C VAL A 1 0.71 -1.06 16.78
N SER A 2 0.75 -2.18 17.52
CA SER A 2 1.64 -2.34 18.70
C SER A 2 2.07 -3.79 18.91
N MET A 3 2.01 -4.65 17.88
CA MET A 3 2.36 -6.06 18.03
C MET A 3 3.49 -6.53 17.11
N LEU A 4 4.25 -5.63 16.48
CA LEU A 4 5.32 -6.02 15.54
C LEU A 4 6.70 -5.42 15.83
N LEU A 5 6.88 -4.68 16.94
CA LEU A 5 8.19 -4.14 17.29
C LEU A 5 8.63 -4.69 18.65
N GLY A 6 9.03 -5.96 18.64
CA GLY A 6 9.86 -6.53 19.68
C GLY A 6 11.24 -5.89 19.63
N HIS A 7 11.67 -5.34 20.78
CA HIS A 7 13.03 -4.85 21.01
C HIS A 7 14.05 -5.88 20.47
N ASN A 8 14.94 -5.42 19.59
CA ASN A 8 16.02 -6.17 18.91
C ASN A 8 15.69 -6.71 17.50
N GLY A 9 15.41 -5.82 16.56
CA GLY A 9 16.20 -5.64 15.31
C GLY A 9 16.61 -6.83 14.43
N LYS A 10 16.04 -8.02 14.58
CA LYS A 10 16.16 -9.13 13.62
C LYS A 10 14.80 -9.83 13.51
N GLY A 11 14.06 -9.48 12.47
CA GLY A 11 12.80 -10.12 12.09
C GLY A 11 13.03 -11.61 11.84
N SER A 12 12.77 -12.42 12.86
CA SER A 12 12.74 -13.88 12.80
C SER A 12 11.44 -14.42 13.39
N ASP A 13 10.36 -13.62 13.28
CA ASP A 13 9.03 -14.10 13.66
C ASP A 13 8.55 -15.11 12.61
N ILE A 14 8.64 -16.39 12.99
CA ILE A 14 8.13 -17.58 12.29
C ILE A 14 6.69 -17.42 11.76
N LYS A 15 5.92 -16.44 12.28
CA LYS A 15 4.54 -16.15 11.89
C LYS A 15 4.40 -15.25 10.65
N VAL A 16 5.43 -14.50 10.27
CA VAL A 16 5.37 -13.55 9.14
C VAL A 16 5.78 -14.23 7.84
N LYS A 17 6.79 -15.09 7.89
CA LYS A 17 7.32 -15.81 6.71
C LYS A 17 6.24 -16.59 5.93
N PRO A 18 5.29 -17.31 6.56
CA PRO A 18 4.19 -17.95 5.85
C PRO A 18 3.30 -16.99 5.06
N MET A 19 3.28 -15.69 5.34
CA MET A 19 2.49 -14.73 4.55
C MET A 19 3.10 -14.43 3.18
N PHE A 20 4.36 -14.81 2.96
CA PHE A 20 5.11 -14.54 1.73
C PHE A 20 5.54 -15.79 0.98
N GLU A 21 5.63 -16.94 1.66
CA GLU A 21 5.94 -18.23 1.03
C GLU A 21 5.26 -19.41 1.76
N GLY A 22 4.82 -20.41 1.00
CA GLY A 22 4.33 -21.69 1.52
C GLY A 22 3.29 -22.35 0.61
N ASP A 23 3.02 -23.63 0.83
CA ASP A 23 2.16 -24.48 -0.03
C ASP A 23 0.70 -24.01 -0.15
N HIS A 24 0.27 -23.09 0.71
CA HIS A 24 -1.06 -22.49 0.68
C HIS A 24 -1.18 -21.32 -0.31
N MET A 25 -0.05 -20.86 -0.87
CA MET A 25 0.00 -19.82 -1.88
C MET A 25 0.10 -20.43 -3.27
N TRP A 26 -0.79 -20.02 -4.16
CA TRP A 26 -0.84 -20.47 -5.56
C TRP A 26 -0.11 -19.51 -6.51
N TYR A 27 0.59 -18.52 -5.96
CA TYR A 27 1.34 -17.49 -6.70
C TYR A 27 2.67 -17.21 -6.00
N THR A 28 3.68 -16.80 -6.77
CA THR A 28 4.94 -16.29 -6.23
C THR A 28 4.79 -14.81 -5.91
N VAL A 29 5.10 -14.39 -4.68
CA VAL A 29 5.00 -12.97 -4.30
C VAL A 29 5.88 -12.08 -5.17
N THR A 30 7.05 -12.57 -5.59
CA THR A 30 7.97 -11.83 -6.45
C THR A 30 7.43 -11.56 -7.86
N ASP A 31 6.42 -12.33 -8.29
CA ASP A 31 5.79 -12.17 -9.60
C ASP A 31 4.62 -11.18 -9.54
N CYS A 32 4.21 -10.75 -8.34
CA CYS A 32 3.16 -9.75 -8.17
C CYS A 32 3.64 -8.38 -8.65
N ARG A 33 2.90 -7.79 -9.60
CA ARG A 33 3.12 -6.41 -10.06
C ARG A 33 3.02 -5.39 -8.93
N MET A 34 2.07 -5.59 -8.02
CA MET A 34 1.64 -4.57 -7.08
C MET A 34 1.44 -5.11 -5.68
N VAL A 35 1.90 -4.36 -4.69
CA VAL A 35 1.56 -4.55 -3.28
C VAL A 35 0.48 -3.55 -2.90
N VAL A 36 -0.61 -4.02 -2.30
CA VAL A 36 -1.79 -3.22 -1.95
C VAL A 36 -1.99 -3.22 -0.45
N VAL A 37 -2.03 -2.04 0.17
CA VAL A 37 -2.09 -1.88 1.63
C VAL A 37 -3.18 -0.89 2.01
N PRO A 38 -4.38 -1.36 2.39
CA PRO A 38 -5.39 -0.55 3.05
C PRO A 38 -4.94 -0.18 4.47
N VAL A 39 -4.89 1.10 4.80
CA VAL A 39 -4.42 1.60 6.10
C VAL A 39 -5.43 2.56 6.71
N LYS A 40 -5.71 2.36 8.01
CA LYS A 40 -6.46 3.30 8.83
C LYS A 40 -5.51 4.32 9.45
N ALA A 41 -5.64 5.59 9.09
CA ALA A 41 -4.91 6.69 9.69
C ALA A 41 -5.86 7.84 10.04
N ASN A 42 -5.66 8.48 11.18
CA ASN A 42 -6.47 9.61 11.64
C ASN A 42 -7.99 9.37 11.54
N GLY A 43 -8.44 8.15 11.84
CA GLY A 43 -9.86 7.76 11.79
C GLY A 43 -10.48 7.65 10.40
N MET A 44 -9.67 7.67 9.33
CA MET A 44 -10.07 7.44 7.94
C MET A 44 -9.28 6.27 7.37
N TRP A 45 -9.78 5.66 6.31
CA TRP A 45 -9.05 4.63 5.58
C TRP A 45 -8.68 5.11 4.20
N ALA A 46 -7.47 4.79 3.77
CA ALA A 46 -6.96 4.99 2.43
C ALA A 46 -6.21 3.72 1.97
N THR A 47 -6.02 3.59 0.67
CA THR A 47 -5.30 2.45 0.07
C THR A 47 -4.04 2.93 -0.59
N TYR A 48 -2.94 2.30 -0.22
CA TYR A 48 -1.59 2.59 -0.69
C TYR A 48 -1.13 1.45 -1.57
N LEU A 49 -0.61 1.75 -2.75
CA LEU A 49 -0.22 0.75 -3.72
C LEU A 49 1.19 1.01 -4.21
N TRP A 50 2.02 -0.02 -4.21
CA TRP A 50 3.37 0.00 -4.78
C TRP A 50 3.36 -0.81 -6.06
N ASP A 51 3.38 -0.14 -7.22
CA ASP A 51 3.54 -0.76 -8.52
C ASP A 51 5.03 -0.93 -8.83
N PHE A 52 5.56 -2.13 -8.62
CA PHE A 52 6.97 -2.44 -8.84
C PHE A 52 7.35 -2.41 -10.31
N GLN A 53 6.39 -2.67 -11.21
CA GLN A 53 6.63 -2.63 -12.65
C GLN A 53 6.77 -1.20 -13.16
N LYS A 54 5.88 -0.29 -12.71
CA LYS A 54 5.91 1.14 -13.08
C LYS A 54 6.84 1.98 -12.18
N LYS A 55 7.39 1.40 -11.11
CA LYS A 55 8.15 2.10 -10.05
C LYS A 55 7.39 3.31 -9.51
N LYS A 56 6.12 3.07 -9.16
CA LYS A 56 5.15 4.11 -8.79
C LYS A 56 4.43 3.76 -7.49
N ILE A 57 4.31 4.75 -6.61
CA ILE A 57 3.50 4.68 -5.39
C ILE A 57 2.22 5.45 -5.64
N ILE A 58 1.08 4.80 -5.40
CA ILE A 58 -0.25 5.34 -5.65
C ILE A 58 -0.99 5.43 -4.33
N VAL A 59 -1.59 6.58 -4.05
CA VAL A 59 -2.38 6.83 -2.85
C VAL A 59 -3.82 7.10 -3.27
N LEU A 60 -4.70 6.21 -2.86
CA LEU A 60 -6.13 6.30 -3.09
C LEU A 60 -6.85 6.57 -1.77
N ASP A 61 -7.21 7.82 -1.50
CA ASP A 61 -8.04 8.20 -0.35
C ASP A 61 -9.48 8.49 -0.82
N PRO A 62 -10.46 7.62 -0.51
CA PRO A 62 -11.83 7.81 -0.94
C PRO A 62 -12.53 9.02 -0.30
N VAL A 63 -12.03 9.54 0.83
CA VAL A 63 -12.58 10.73 1.50
C VAL A 63 -12.04 12.02 0.86
N LEU A 64 -10.81 11.98 0.35
CA LEU A 64 -10.16 13.13 -0.29
C LEU A 64 -10.25 13.13 -1.83
N MET A 65 -10.93 12.15 -2.45
CA MET A 65 -11.22 12.20 -3.89
C MET A 65 -11.88 13.52 -4.28
N GLY A 66 -11.46 14.09 -5.41
CA GLY A 66 -11.86 15.41 -5.90
C GLY A 66 -11.15 16.59 -5.23
N SER A 67 -10.37 16.37 -4.16
CA SER A 67 -9.54 17.43 -3.56
C SER A 67 -8.28 17.69 -4.39
N PRO A 68 -7.63 18.85 -4.23
CA PRO A 68 -6.31 19.07 -4.81
C PRO A 68 -5.30 18.01 -4.38
N ALA A 69 -4.48 17.53 -5.31
CA ALA A 69 -3.45 16.50 -5.02
C ALA A 69 -2.47 16.93 -3.91
N SER A 70 -2.23 18.24 -3.75
CA SER A 70 -1.42 18.78 -2.65
C SER A 70 -1.99 18.50 -1.26
N ASN A 71 -3.32 18.44 -1.12
CA ASN A 71 -3.98 18.13 0.14
C ASN A 71 -3.82 16.66 0.49
N ILE A 72 -3.99 15.78 -0.50
CA ILE A 72 -3.76 14.34 -0.36
C ILE A 72 -2.29 14.10 0.00
N LYS A 73 -1.35 14.72 -0.73
CA LYS A 73 0.08 14.65 -0.41
C LYS A 73 0.36 15.07 1.04
N MET A 74 -0.11 16.24 1.45
CA MET A 74 0.08 16.74 2.82
C MET A 74 -0.45 15.77 3.88
N HIS A 75 -1.57 15.08 3.60
CA HIS A 75 -2.16 14.14 4.53
C HIS A 75 -1.41 12.80 4.60
N HIS A 76 -0.87 12.33 3.48
CA HIS A 76 -0.38 10.95 3.36
C HIS A 76 1.15 10.82 3.28
N GLU A 77 1.91 11.83 2.87
CA GLU A 77 3.36 11.73 2.60
C GLU A 77 4.12 11.03 3.72
N GLY A 78 3.94 11.46 4.97
CA GLY A 78 4.62 10.83 6.11
C GLY A 78 4.25 9.36 6.34
N ILE A 79 3.01 8.97 6.02
CA ILE A 79 2.56 7.58 6.11
C ILE A 79 3.19 6.77 4.96
N VAL A 80 3.20 7.32 3.75
CA VAL A 80 3.79 6.68 2.57
C VAL A 80 5.27 6.40 2.81
N THR A 81 6.04 7.38 3.29
CA THR A 81 7.48 7.24 3.57
C THR A 81 7.73 6.07 4.52
N VAL A 82 7.01 6.03 5.64
CA VAL A 82 7.17 4.98 6.66
C VAL A 82 6.78 3.60 6.10
N LEU A 83 5.64 3.50 5.41
CA LEU A 83 5.21 2.24 4.83
C LEU A 83 6.17 1.74 3.74
N HIS A 84 6.73 2.64 2.96
CA HIS A 84 7.70 2.30 1.92
C HIS A 84 8.99 1.73 2.54
N GLU A 85 9.56 2.39 3.55
CA GLU A 85 10.73 1.88 4.27
C GLU A 85 10.47 0.47 4.81
N PHE A 86 9.36 0.26 5.53
CA PHE A 86 9.01 -1.06 6.06
C PHE A 86 8.76 -2.10 4.97
N LEU A 87 8.13 -1.72 3.86
CA LEU A 87 7.91 -2.63 2.74
C LEU A 87 9.25 -3.10 2.16
N ILE A 88 10.17 -2.18 1.87
CA ILE A 88 11.49 -2.53 1.32
C ILE A 88 12.30 -3.38 2.31
N THR A 89 12.25 -3.08 3.61
CA THR A 89 12.86 -3.94 4.65
C THR A 89 12.24 -5.34 4.68
N CYS A 90 10.92 -5.46 4.57
CA CYS A 90 10.26 -6.76 4.49
C CYS A 90 10.70 -7.54 3.24
N MET A 91 10.81 -6.87 2.09
CA MET A 91 11.28 -7.51 0.86
C MET A 91 12.72 -8.00 1.01
N GLU A 92 13.62 -7.19 1.56
CA GLU A 92 15.01 -7.59 1.82
C GLU A 92 15.12 -8.81 2.76
N VAL A 93 14.29 -8.85 3.81
CA VAL A 93 14.33 -9.93 4.81
C VAL A 93 13.71 -11.22 4.30
N TYR A 94 12.59 -11.14 3.58
CA TYR A 94 11.77 -12.31 3.26
C TYR A 94 11.88 -12.78 1.80
N ILE A 95 12.43 -11.97 0.89
CA ILE A 95 12.57 -12.34 -0.53
C ILE A 95 14.05 -12.58 -0.86
N PRO A 96 14.46 -13.85 -1.06
CA PRO A 96 15.84 -14.17 -1.40
C PRO A 96 16.33 -13.44 -2.66
N GLY A 97 17.47 -12.75 -2.55
CA GLY A 97 18.09 -12.05 -3.68
C GLY A 97 17.44 -10.70 -4.03
N PHE A 98 16.48 -10.21 -3.23
CA PHE A 98 15.94 -8.87 -3.42
C PHE A 98 17.04 -7.81 -3.25
N ASN A 99 17.28 -7.02 -4.28
CA ASN A 99 18.26 -5.93 -4.27
C ASN A 99 17.56 -4.63 -3.87
N THR A 100 17.95 -4.03 -2.76
CA THR A 100 17.38 -2.76 -2.29
C THR A 100 17.88 -1.54 -3.07
N ALA A 101 18.97 -1.67 -3.84
CA ALA A 101 19.50 -0.58 -4.66
C ALA A 101 18.49 -0.17 -5.74
N GLY A 102 18.22 1.14 -5.84
CA GLY A 102 17.22 1.66 -6.77
C GLY A 102 15.80 1.60 -6.22
N HIS A 103 15.58 1.10 -5.00
CA HIS A 103 14.29 1.16 -4.31
C HIS A 103 14.23 2.24 -3.24
N GLU A 104 15.11 3.25 -3.30
CA GLU A 104 15.04 4.41 -2.42
C GLU A 104 13.74 5.19 -2.66
N TYR A 105 13.16 5.75 -1.60
CA TYR A 105 11.85 6.42 -1.67
C TYR A 105 11.77 7.46 -2.79
N ASP A 106 12.79 8.30 -2.93
CA ASP A 106 12.84 9.37 -3.93
C ASP A 106 12.87 8.88 -5.38
N MET A 107 13.29 7.64 -5.62
CA MET A 107 13.37 7.05 -6.97
C MET A 107 12.02 6.58 -7.52
N TRP A 108 10.98 6.56 -6.69
CA TRP A 108 9.63 6.18 -7.08
C TRP A 108 8.80 7.41 -7.46
N GLU A 109 8.01 7.32 -8.53
CA GLU A 109 6.97 8.30 -8.82
C GLU A 109 5.88 8.23 -7.73
N LYS A 110 5.32 9.37 -7.31
CA LYS A 110 4.20 9.41 -6.36
C LYS A 110 2.97 9.99 -7.04
N ASP A 111 1.89 9.25 -6.97
CA ASP A 111 0.58 9.65 -7.49
C ASP A 111 -0.43 9.72 -6.36
N TYR A 112 -0.78 10.96 -6.05
CA TYR A 112 -1.83 11.31 -5.11
C TYR A 112 -3.11 11.51 -5.90
N SER A 113 -3.73 10.39 -6.29
CA SER A 113 -4.80 10.37 -7.27
C SER A 113 -6.04 11.09 -6.74
N ILE A 114 -6.66 11.91 -7.59
CA ILE A 114 -7.82 12.73 -7.21
C ILE A 114 -9.13 12.23 -7.83
N ASN A 115 -9.05 11.36 -8.85
CA ASN A 115 -10.17 10.96 -9.69
C ASN A 115 -10.14 9.48 -10.08
N ALA A 116 -9.38 8.66 -9.35
CA ALA A 116 -9.22 7.23 -9.65
C ALA A 116 -10.43 6.37 -9.19
N GLY A 117 -11.36 6.93 -8.42
CA GLY A 117 -12.55 6.21 -7.94
C GLY A 117 -13.59 7.10 -7.29
N GLN A 118 -14.70 6.48 -6.88
CA GLN A 118 -15.86 7.16 -6.28
C GLN A 118 -15.58 7.71 -4.86
N PRO A 119 -15.85 9.01 -4.58
CA PRO A 119 -15.69 9.57 -3.25
C PRO A 119 -16.68 8.98 -2.24
N CYS A 120 -16.31 8.99 -0.97
CA CYS A 120 -17.17 8.58 0.13
C CYS A 120 -17.01 9.50 1.35
N ASN A 121 -17.89 9.31 2.34
CA ASN A 121 -17.70 9.95 3.64
C ASN A 121 -16.79 9.10 4.56
N ARG A 122 -16.31 9.73 5.63
CA ARG A 122 -15.39 9.13 6.60
C ARG A 122 -15.86 7.79 7.19
N VAL A 123 -17.17 7.63 7.43
CA VAL A 123 -17.76 6.42 8.04
C VAL A 123 -17.61 5.21 7.12
N LYS A 124 -17.71 5.43 5.81
CA LYS A 124 -17.67 4.37 4.79
C LYS A 124 -16.26 4.12 4.23
N SER A 125 -15.29 4.98 4.58
CA SER A 125 -13.91 4.93 4.07
C SER A 125 -13.25 3.55 4.15
N GLY A 126 -13.52 2.77 5.20
CA GLY A 126 -12.97 1.41 5.33
C GLY A 126 -13.45 0.46 4.23
N LEU A 127 -14.73 0.50 3.89
CA LEU A 127 -15.30 -0.32 2.82
C LEU A 127 -14.78 0.15 1.46
N PHE A 128 -14.73 1.45 1.23
CA PHE A 128 -14.20 2.02 -0.01
C PHE A 128 -12.71 1.75 -0.21
N ALA A 129 -11.89 1.86 0.84
CA ALA A 129 -10.46 1.55 0.75
C ALA A 129 -10.23 0.08 0.35
N LEU A 130 -10.97 -0.85 0.97
CA LEU A 130 -10.92 -2.27 0.58
C LEU A 130 -11.38 -2.49 -0.86
N HIS A 131 -12.48 -1.84 -1.27
CA HIS A 131 -12.99 -1.89 -2.64
C HIS A 131 -11.98 -1.36 -3.65
N TYR A 132 -11.38 -0.21 -3.37
CA TYR A 132 -10.31 0.37 -4.17
C TYR A 132 -9.15 -0.60 -4.33
N GLY A 133 -8.66 -1.17 -3.23
CA GLY A 133 -7.55 -2.12 -3.28
C GLY A 133 -7.86 -3.38 -4.09
N ARG A 134 -9.12 -3.84 -4.07
CA ARG A 134 -9.56 -5.00 -4.84
C ARG A 134 -9.77 -4.71 -6.33
N CYS A 135 -10.26 -3.53 -6.66
CA CYS A 135 -10.79 -3.21 -7.98
C CYS A 135 -9.91 -2.24 -8.79
N PHE A 136 -8.81 -1.77 -8.23
CA PHE A 136 -7.85 -0.93 -8.93
C PHE A 136 -7.00 -1.73 -9.93
N ASN A 137 -6.97 -1.29 -11.18
CA ASN A 137 -6.21 -1.97 -12.27
C ASN A 137 -4.78 -1.42 -12.46
N GLY A 138 -4.41 -0.39 -11.70
CA GLY A 138 -3.15 0.36 -11.87
C GLY A 138 -3.32 1.77 -12.41
N GLU A 139 -4.55 2.17 -12.79
CA GLU A 139 -4.89 3.48 -13.33
C GLU A 139 -6.20 3.99 -12.71
N GLU A 140 -7.22 3.15 -12.62
CA GLU A 140 -8.52 3.48 -12.03
C GLU A 140 -9.16 2.28 -11.31
N VAL A 141 -10.18 2.56 -10.51
CA VAL A 141 -11.03 1.57 -9.84
C VAL A 141 -12.13 1.14 -10.80
N MET A 142 -12.08 -0.12 -11.27
CA MET A 142 -12.87 -0.63 -12.39
C MET A 142 -14.39 -0.75 -12.16
N PHE A 143 -14.84 -0.70 -10.90
CA PHE A 143 -16.23 -0.91 -10.54
C PHE A 143 -16.65 0.14 -9.52
N GLU A 144 -17.87 0.65 -9.63
CA GLU A 144 -18.46 1.44 -8.57
C GLU A 144 -18.89 0.53 -7.41
N LEU A 145 -18.86 1.09 -6.20
CA LEU A 145 -19.36 0.38 -5.03
C LEU A 145 -20.84 0.74 -4.87
N ASN A 146 -21.72 -0.21 -5.24
CA ASN A 146 -23.15 -0.07 -5.00
C ASN A 146 -23.45 -0.31 -3.52
N GLU A 147 -23.99 0.70 -2.85
CA GLU A 147 -24.36 0.67 -1.43
C GLU A 147 -25.86 0.54 -1.19
#